data_AF-A0A2H5AWR1-F1
#
_entry.id   AF-A0A2H5AWR1-F1
#
_cell.length_a   1.000
_cell.length_b   1.000
_cell.length_c   1.000
_cell.angle_alpha   90.00
_cell.angle_beta   90.00
_cell.angle_gamma   90.00
#
_symmetry.space_group_name_H-M   'P 1'
#
loop_
_entity.id
_entity.type
_entity.pdbx_description
1 polymer ?
#
loop_
_entity_poly.entity_id
_entity_poly.type
_entity_poly.pdbx_seq_one_letter_code
_entity_poly.pdbx_strand_id
1 'polypeptide(L)'
;MTTTPPPGNSGVQQYGGHSQVGNQAVGTNARAIAQNVGFQTAIPTTGLDPAALLALVERLLDQHREELPDQSATQVELRRIREELSEEEPQPGLIQRSLTRIAAFVEPVAPLVTAVAQLTQALHGTLG
;
A
#
# COMPACT_ATOMS: atom_id res chain seq x y z
N MET A 1 19.47 -48.55 -18.42
CA MET A 1 19.78 -48.21 -17.02
C MET A 1 20.22 -46.77 -16.99
N THR A 2 19.48 -45.94 -16.26
CA THR A 2 19.32 -44.50 -16.48
C THR A 2 20.44 -43.68 -15.84
N THR A 3 21.06 -42.80 -16.61
CA THR A 3 22.11 -41.86 -16.22
C THR A 3 21.50 -40.69 -15.43
N THR A 4 21.96 -40.45 -14.19
CA THR A 4 21.60 -39.27 -13.39
C THR A 4 22.41 -38.06 -13.88
N PRO A 5 21.80 -36.94 -14.31
CA PRO A 5 22.55 -35.75 -14.68
C PRO A 5 23.11 -35.04 -13.43
N PRO A 6 24.23 -34.29 -13.54
CA PRO A 6 24.81 -33.56 -12.41
C PRO A 6 23.84 -32.48 -11.89
N PRO A 7 23.87 -32.14 -10.59
CA PRO A 7 23.03 -31.07 -10.05
C PRO A 7 23.42 -29.75 -10.74
N GLY A 8 22.52 -29.26 -11.59
CA GLY A 8 22.68 -28.00 -12.29
C GLY A 8 22.78 -26.86 -11.29
N ASN A 9 23.81 -26.03 -11.46
CA ASN A 9 23.93 -24.77 -10.75
C ASN A 9 22.63 -23.97 -10.92
N SER A 10 21.91 -23.77 -9.82
CA SER A 10 20.63 -23.06 -9.76
C SER A 10 20.78 -21.62 -9.27
N GLY A 11 21.98 -21.05 -9.40
CA GLY A 11 22.28 -19.68 -9.01
C GLY A 11 21.87 -18.67 -10.08
N VAL A 12 21.18 -17.61 -9.66
CA VAL A 12 20.99 -16.41 -10.48
C VAL A 12 22.30 -15.63 -10.47
N GLN A 13 22.95 -15.48 -11.62
CA GLN A 13 24.08 -14.56 -11.78
C GLN A 13 23.63 -13.34 -12.57
N GLN A 14 23.87 -12.16 -11.99
CA GLN A 14 23.54 -10.91 -12.61
C GLN A 14 24.71 -9.93 -12.47
N TYR A 15 25.14 -9.37 -13.60
CA TYR A 15 26.22 -8.40 -13.66
C TYR A 15 25.69 -7.06 -14.18
N GLY A 16 25.75 -6.01 -13.34
CA GLY A 16 25.58 -4.60 -13.71
C GLY A 16 24.16 -4.14 -14.07
N GLY A 17 23.67 -3.11 -13.38
CA GLY A 17 22.35 -2.50 -13.60
C GLY A 17 21.30 -2.94 -12.58
N HIS A 18 20.54 -1.98 -12.04
CA HIS A 18 19.56 -2.19 -10.96
C HIS A 18 18.62 -3.34 -11.29
N SER A 19 18.44 -4.31 -10.40
CA SER A 19 17.47 -5.38 -10.61
C SER A 19 16.63 -5.65 -9.41
N GLN A 20 15.35 -5.74 -9.69
CA GLN A 20 14.30 -6.10 -8.77
C GLN A 20 13.94 -7.55 -9.06
N VAL A 21 14.47 -8.46 -8.25
CA VAL A 21 14.01 -9.85 -8.23
C VAL A 21 13.00 -10.03 -7.11
N GLY A 22 11.82 -10.53 -7.44
CA GLY A 22 10.80 -10.91 -6.47
C GLY A 22 11.10 -12.26 -5.81
N ASN A 23 10.12 -12.85 -5.13
CA ASN A 23 10.27 -14.14 -4.46
C ASN A 23 10.64 -15.25 -5.45
N GLN A 24 11.86 -15.76 -5.36
CA GLN A 24 12.37 -16.85 -6.19
C GLN A 24 12.73 -18.04 -5.30
N ALA A 25 12.25 -19.22 -5.68
CA ALA A 25 12.66 -20.49 -5.10
C ALA A 25 13.24 -21.36 -6.21
N VAL A 26 14.46 -21.85 -6.03
CA VAL A 26 15.15 -22.65 -7.05
C VAL A 26 15.65 -23.95 -6.40
N GLY A 27 15.32 -25.09 -7.02
CA GLY A 27 15.65 -26.45 -6.55
C GLY A 27 14.44 -27.38 -6.48
N THR A 28 14.66 -28.69 -6.57
CA THR A 28 13.58 -29.69 -6.51
C THR A 28 12.97 -29.70 -5.11
N ASN A 29 11.67 -29.37 -5.01
CA ASN A 29 10.89 -29.09 -3.78
C ASN A 29 11.06 -27.69 -3.16
N ALA A 30 11.70 -26.75 -3.84
CA ALA A 30 11.78 -25.38 -3.35
C ALA A 30 10.39 -24.70 -3.48
N ARG A 31 9.84 -24.26 -2.34
CA ARG A 31 8.54 -23.56 -2.28
C ARG A 31 8.78 -22.17 -1.70
N ALA A 32 8.70 -21.13 -2.55
CA ALA A 32 8.69 -19.76 -2.08
C ALA A 32 7.31 -19.46 -1.50
N ILE A 33 7.23 -19.36 -0.17
CA ILE A 33 6.02 -18.90 0.51
C ILE A 33 6.22 -17.42 0.80
N ALA A 34 5.48 -16.57 0.10
CA ALA A 34 5.38 -15.15 0.40
C ALA A 34 4.54 -14.97 1.67
N GLN A 35 5.11 -15.18 2.85
CA GLN A 35 4.53 -14.61 4.07
C GLN A 35 5.09 -13.21 4.26
N ASN A 36 4.55 -12.29 3.47
CA ASN A 36 4.59 -10.88 3.78
C ASN A 36 3.17 -10.56 4.27
N VAL A 37 3.03 -10.12 5.52
CA VAL A 37 1.84 -9.39 5.96
C VAL A 37 1.92 -8.03 5.26
N GLY A 38 1.54 -8.03 3.99
CA GLY A 38 1.66 -6.92 3.07
C GLY A 38 0.68 -7.19 1.95
N PHE A 39 -0.40 -6.43 1.95
CA PHE A 39 -1.52 -6.54 1.03
C PHE A 39 -1.04 -6.54 -0.43
N GLN A 40 -0.97 -7.74 -1.00
CA GLN A 40 -0.60 -7.96 -2.40
C GLN A 40 -1.85 -7.78 -3.27
N THR A 41 -2.17 -6.54 -3.59
CA THR A 41 -2.67 -6.23 -4.93
C THR A 41 -1.72 -5.19 -5.47
N ALA A 42 -0.71 -5.65 -6.20
CA ALA A 42 0.24 -4.79 -6.90
C ALA A 42 -0.51 -4.07 -8.04
N ILE A 43 -1.27 -3.05 -7.68
CA ILE A 43 -1.58 -1.96 -8.59
C ILE A 43 -0.25 -1.22 -8.75
N PRO A 44 0.24 -0.96 -9.98
CA PRO A 44 1.42 -0.13 -10.16
C PRO A 44 1.16 1.21 -9.47
N THR A 45 1.84 1.46 -8.36
CA THR A 45 1.69 2.67 -7.53
C THR A 45 2.39 3.89 -8.16
N THR A 46 3.10 3.70 -9.27
CA THR A 46 3.65 4.78 -10.09
C THR A 46 2.52 5.47 -10.85
N GLY A 47 1.95 6.54 -10.28
CA GLY A 47 0.96 7.40 -10.95
C GLY A 47 -0.46 7.38 -10.35
N LEU A 48 -0.64 6.89 -9.12
CA LEU A 48 -1.92 7.05 -8.43
C LEU A 48 -2.11 8.50 -7.99
N ASP A 49 -3.10 9.17 -8.58
CA ASP A 49 -3.50 10.53 -8.24
C ASP A 49 -4.03 10.58 -6.79
N PRO A 50 -3.36 11.30 -5.86
CA PRO A 50 -3.83 11.44 -4.48
C PRO A 50 -5.25 12.00 -4.38
N ALA A 51 -5.66 12.85 -5.32
CA ALA A 51 -7.02 13.42 -5.34
C ALA A 51 -8.07 12.35 -5.65
N ALA A 52 -7.77 11.43 -6.58
CA ALA A 52 -8.64 10.31 -6.90
C ALA A 52 -8.75 9.32 -5.73
N LEU A 53 -7.64 9.07 -5.02
CA LEU A 53 -7.63 8.22 -3.82
C LEU A 53 -8.40 8.87 -2.67
N LEU A 54 -8.30 10.18 -2.46
CA LEU A 54 -9.14 10.90 -1.50
C LEU A 54 -10.63 10.74 -1.81
N ALA A 55 -11.03 10.91 -3.07
CA ALA A 55 -12.42 10.72 -3.49
C ALA A 55 -12.90 9.27 -3.33
N LEU A 56 -12.01 8.29 -3.53
CA LEU A 56 -12.30 6.87 -3.27
C LEU A 56 -12.56 6.63 -1.78
N VAL A 57 -11.68 7.14 -0.90
CA VAL A 57 -11.84 7.01 0.56
C VAL A 57 -13.14 7.66 1.01
N GLU A 58 -13.47 8.86 0.51
CA GLU A 58 -14.75 9.52 0.82
C GLU A 58 -15.96 8.68 0.44
N ARG A 59 -15.96 8.12 -0.78
CA ARG A 59 -17.05 7.26 -1.24
C ARG A 59 -17.19 6.00 -0.36
N LEU A 60 -16.07 5.38 0.01
CA LEU A 60 -16.07 4.19 0.85
C LEU A 60 -16.52 4.50 2.28
N LEU A 61 -16.20 5.66 2.83
CA LEU A 61 -16.68 6.09 4.15
C LEU A 61 -18.20 6.32 4.17
N ASP A 62 -18.76 6.85 3.07
CA ASP A 62 -20.21 6.96 2.92
C ASP A 62 -20.87 5.58 2.78
N GLN A 63 -20.30 4.72 1.92
CA GLN A 63 -20.79 3.36 1.69
C GLN A 63 -20.79 2.49 2.95
N HIS A 64 -19.75 2.57 3.76
CA HIS A 64 -19.56 1.75 4.96
C HIS A 64 -19.88 2.50 6.26
N ARG A 65 -20.66 3.59 6.18
CA ARG A 65 -20.94 4.46 7.33
C ARG A 65 -21.49 3.73 8.56
N GLU A 66 -22.26 2.67 8.36
CA GLU A 66 -22.93 1.91 9.43
C GLU A 66 -21.99 0.90 10.11
N GLU A 67 -20.85 0.62 9.48
CA GLU A 67 -19.81 -0.28 9.97
C GLU A 67 -18.70 0.47 10.71
N LEU A 68 -18.70 1.80 10.65
CA LEU A 68 -17.67 2.64 11.27
C LEU A 68 -18.01 2.98 12.73
N PRO A 69 -17.02 2.92 13.63
CA PRO A 69 -17.21 3.29 15.03
C PRO A 69 -17.43 4.80 15.23
N ASP A 70 -16.84 5.65 14.38
CA ASP A 70 -17.01 7.10 14.42
C ASP A 70 -16.91 7.74 13.02
N GLN A 71 -18.07 7.99 12.40
CA GLN A 71 -18.15 8.64 11.10
C GLN A 71 -17.75 10.12 11.17
N SER A 72 -18.05 10.80 12.28
CA SER A 72 -17.78 12.23 12.41
C SER A 72 -16.28 12.51 12.47
N ALA A 73 -15.55 11.68 13.22
CA ALA A 73 -14.10 11.79 13.34
C ALA A 73 -13.39 11.51 12.00
N THR A 74 -13.82 10.49 11.26
CA THR A 74 -13.23 10.17 9.95
C THR A 74 -13.42 11.27 8.92
N GLN A 75 -14.60 11.90 8.87
CA GLN A 75 -14.86 13.06 7.99
C GLN A 75 -14.04 14.30 8.39
N VAL A 76 -13.88 14.56 9.68
CA VAL A 76 -13.06 15.67 10.19
C VAL A 76 -11.60 15.49 9.78
N GLU A 77 -11.04 14.29 9.94
CA GLU A 77 -9.65 14.03 9.59
C GLU A 77 -9.42 14.07 8.07
N LEU A 78 -10.36 13.59 7.26
CA LEU A 78 -10.28 13.76 5.81
C LEU A 78 -10.30 15.23 5.39
N ARG A 79 -11.17 16.04 6.00
CA ARG A 79 -11.21 17.47 5.74
C ARG A 79 -9.87 18.12 6.06
N ARG A 80 -9.27 17.79 7.22
CA ARG A 80 -7.92 18.29 7.60
C ARG A 80 -6.86 17.94 6.57
N ILE A 81 -6.87 16.71 6.04
CA ILE A 81 -5.94 16.32 4.97
C ILE A 81 -6.15 17.18 3.72
N ARG A 82 -7.40 17.43 3.32
CA ARG A 82 -7.70 18.27 2.14
C ARG A 82 -7.31 19.73 2.35
N GLU A 83 -7.57 20.26 3.53
CA GLU A 83 -7.17 21.62 3.93
C GLU A 83 -5.65 21.75 3.86
N GLU A 84 -4.91 20.84 4.51
CA GLU A 84 -3.45 20.84 4.52
C GLU A 84 -2.85 20.70 3.11
N LEU A 85 -3.40 19.81 2.27
CA LEU A 85 -2.96 19.66 0.88
C LEU A 85 -3.27 20.87 -0.02
N SER A 86 -4.16 21.77 0.42
CA SER A 86 -4.49 23.00 -0.28
C SER A 86 -3.65 24.21 0.20
N GLU A 87 -2.86 24.05 1.26
CA GLU A 87 -1.94 25.08 1.73
C GLU A 87 -0.78 25.26 0.75
N GLU A 88 -0.21 26.47 0.74
CA GLU A 88 0.94 26.79 -0.11
C GLU A 88 2.20 26.03 0.33
N GLU A 89 2.31 25.73 1.63
CA GLU A 89 3.38 24.93 2.22
C GLU A 89 2.76 23.81 3.10
N PRO A 90 2.34 22.70 2.48
CA PRO A 90 1.72 21.59 3.22
C PRO A 90 2.72 20.95 4.19
N GLN A 91 2.29 20.70 5.42
CA GLN A 91 3.08 20.06 6.47
C GLN A 91 2.86 18.53 6.44
N PRO A 92 3.84 17.72 5.99
CA PRO A 92 3.66 16.28 5.82
C PRO A 92 3.35 15.56 7.14
N GLY A 93 3.86 16.08 8.27
CA GLY A 93 3.60 15.53 9.60
C GLY A 93 2.14 15.63 10.04
N LEU A 94 1.43 16.70 9.64
CA LEU A 94 0.00 16.85 9.94
C LEU A 94 -0.84 15.88 9.12
N ILE A 95 -0.50 15.74 7.83
CA ILE A 95 -1.13 14.77 6.91
C ILE A 95 -0.96 13.35 7.42
N GLN A 96 0.27 12.93 7.77
CA GLN A 96 0.54 11.59 8.31
C GLN A 96 -0.21 11.32 9.62
N ARG A 97 -0.32 12.32 10.50
CA ARG A 97 -1.06 12.20 11.75
C ARG A 97 -2.54 11.98 11.50
N SER A 98 -3.14 12.71 10.57
CA SER A 98 -4.55 12.53 10.19
C SER A 98 -4.79 11.19 9.51
N LEU A 99 -3.91 10.76 8.60
CA LEU A 99 -3.98 9.43 7.97
C LEU A 99 -3.93 8.29 9.00
N THR A 100 -3.04 8.40 9.99
CA THR A 100 -2.92 7.42 11.08
C THR A 100 -4.20 7.32 11.90
N ARG A 101 -4.85 8.46 12.19
CA ARG A 101 -6.13 8.48 12.91
C ARG A 101 -7.24 7.85 12.08
N ILE A 102 -7.34 8.19 10.80
CA ILE A 102 -8.33 7.56 9.89
C ILE A 102 -8.12 6.05 9.86
N ALA A 103 -6.87 5.57 9.70
CA ALA A 103 -6.55 4.15 9.68
C ALA A 103 -7.05 3.42 10.95
N ALA A 104 -6.94 4.05 12.13
CA ALA A 104 -7.45 3.49 13.37
C ALA A 104 -8.99 3.40 13.41
N PHE A 105 -9.70 4.37 12.83
CA PHE A 105 -11.17 4.34 12.78
C PHE A 105 -11.72 3.36 11.75
N VAL A 106 -11.00 3.14 10.64
CA VAL A 106 -11.47 2.30 9.54
C VAL A 106 -10.97 0.86 9.60
N GLU A 107 -10.18 0.49 10.61
CA GLU A 107 -9.69 -0.88 10.86
C GLU A 107 -10.75 -1.98 10.63
N PRO A 108 -12.02 -1.86 11.11
CA PRO A 108 -13.02 -2.92 10.90
C PRO A 108 -13.45 -3.10 9.44
N VAL A 109 -13.15 -2.15 8.54
CA VAL A 109 -13.61 -2.14 7.15
C VAL A 109 -12.42 -2.31 6.21
N ALA A 110 -12.12 -3.57 5.84
CA ALA A 110 -10.95 -3.92 5.03
C ALA A 110 -10.79 -3.13 3.70
N PRO A 111 -11.86 -2.81 2.94
CA PRO A 111 -11.76 -1.94 1.76
C PRO A 111 -11.23 -0.54 2.08
N LEU A 112 -11.66 0.04 3.20
CA LEU A 112 -11.21 1.36 3.66
C LEU A 112 -9.75 1.33 4.13
N VAL A 113 -9.35 0.30 4.88
CA VAL A 113 -7.94 0.10 5.28
C VAL A 113 -7.02 0.09 4.06
N THR A 114 -7.42 -0.65 3.02
CA THR A 114 -6.67 -0.74 1.76
C THR A 114 -6.58 0.62 1.06
N ALA A 115 -7.70 1.33 0.95
CA ALA A 115 -7.75 2.64 0.30
C ALA A 115 -6.89 3.69 1.03
N VAL A 116 -6.93 3.71 2.37
CA VAL A 116 -6.12 4.63 3.19
C VAL A 116 -4.63 4.32 3.08
N ALA A 117 -4.26 3.04 3.01
CA ALA A 117 -2.87 2.63 2.79
C ALA A 117 -2.35 3.09 1.41
N GLN A 118 -3.15 2.95 0.36
CA GLN A 118 -2.82 3.45 -0.98
C GLN A 118 -2.68 4.98 -1.00
N LEU A 119 -3.59 5.70 -0.33
CA LEU A 119 -3.51 7.16 -0.20
C LEU A 119 -2.24 7.58 0.53
N THR A 120 -1.86 6.88 1.60
CA THR A 120 -0.64 7.15 2.36
C THR A 120 0.61 6.99 1.48
N GLN A 121 0.66 5.92 0.69
CA GLN A 121 1.76 5.68 -0.24
C GLN A 121 1.83 6.74 -1.35
N ALA A 122 0.70 7.11 -1.93
CA ALA A 122 0.65 8.15 -2.96
C ALA A 122 1.13 9.51 -2.42
N LEU A 123 0.68 9.88 -1.21
CA LEU A 123 1.07 11.13 -0.57
C LEU A 123 2.54 11.18 -0.16
N HIS A 124 3.11 10.05 0.27
CA HIS A 124 4.56 9.97 0.52
C HIS A 124 5.38 10.14 -0.75
N GLY A 125 4.88 9.67 -1.91
CA GLY A 125 5.56 9.87 -3.19
C GLY A 125 5.46 11.30 -3.72
N THR A 126 4.49 12.09 -3.26
CA THR A 126 4.30 13.50 -3.68
C THR A 126 4.92 14.52 -2.72
N LEU A 127 5.03 14.18 -1.44
CA LEU A 127 5.51 15.09 -0.37
C LEU A 127 6.96 14.80 0.06
N GLY A 128 7.54 13.67 -0.36
CA GLY A 128 8.93 13.28 -0.10
C GLY A 128 9.83 13.59 -1.29
#